data_AF-A0A3D8WZA5-F1
#
_entry.id   AF-A0A3D8WZA5-F1
#
_cell.length_a   1.000
_cell.length_b   1.000
_cell.length_c   1.000
_cell.angle_alpha   90.00
_cell.angle_beta   90.00
_cell.angle_gamma   90.00
#
_symmetry.space_group_name_H-M   'P 1'
#
loop_
_entity.id
_entity.type
_entity.pdbx_description
1 polymer ?
#
loop_
_entity_poly.entity_id
_entity_poly.type
_entity_poly.pdbx_seq_one_letter_code
_entity_poly.pdbx_strand_id
1 'polypeptide(L)'
;MIKSIIGGFILSFILLVACTIANVNSETVLFTAFIILVGLALIISGAAVSGDRMRANLATESKTDKKWRITNSINLMLAATPVLAVFLLIHYFI
;
A
#
# COMPACT_ATOMS: atom_id res chain seq x y z
N MET A 1 -1.63 8.64 8.76
CA MET A 1 -0.16 8.55 8.85
C MET A 1 0.27 7.50 9.88
N ILE A 2 0.42 7.79 11.20
CA ILE A 2 0.91 6.76 12.14
C ILE A 2 0.00 5.51 12.21
N LYS A 3 -1.32 5.72 12.17
CA LYS A 3 -2.31 4.63 12.10
C LYS A 3 -2.12 3.72 10.89
N SER A 4 -1.63 4.27 9.78
CA SER A 4 -1.42 3.52 8.53
C SER A 4 -0.18 2.65 8.61
N ILE A 5 0.89 3.17 9.23
CA ILE A 5 2.10 2.39 9.53
C ILE A 5 1.76 1.24 10.49
N ILE A 6 1.03 1.53 11.57
CA ILE A 6 0.53 0.50 12.50
C ILE A 6 -0.32 -0.54 11.75
N GLY A 7 -1.21 -0.07 10.86
CA GLY A 7 -2.01 -0.95 9.99
C GLY A 7 -1.14 -1.87 9.12
N GLY A 8 -0.02 -1.39 8.58
CA GLY A 8 0.94 -2.20 7.82
C GLY A 8 1.57 -3.31 8.66
N PHE A 9 1.96 -3.02 9.91
CA PHE A 9 2.47 -4.05 10.83
C PHE A 9 1.39 -5.08 11.19
N ILE A 10 0.18 -4.63 11.50
CA ILE A 10 -0.96 -5.51 11.79
C ILE A 10 -1.26 -6.41 10.59
N LEU A 11 -1.31 -5.86 9.38
CA LEU A 11 -1.52 -6.62 8.16
C LEU A 11 -0.43 -7.67 7.95
N SER A 12 0.84 -7.29 8.13
CA SER A 12 1.97 -8.21 8.01
C SER A 12 1.86 -9.38 8.99
N PHE A 13 1.50 -9.08 10.25
CA PHE A 13 1.28 -10.11 11.27
C PHE A 13 0.14 -11.07 10.90
N ILE A 14 -1.00 -10.54 10.46
CA ILE A 14 -2.14 -11.35 10.02
C ILE A 14 -1.75 -12.25 8.84
N LEU A 15 -1.05 -11.71 7.84
CA LEU A 15 -0.60 -12.47 6.68
C LEU A 15 0.35 -13.59 7.09
N LEU A 16 1.28 -13.34 8.01
CA LEU A 16 2.19 -14.37 8.51
C LEU A 16 1.45 -15.50 9.22
N VAL A 17 0.53 -15.17 10.13
CA VAL A 17 -0.30 -16.17 10.81
C VAL A 17 -1.11 -16.99 9.79
N ALA A 18 -1.72 -16.31 8.80
CA ALA A 18 -2.46 -16.99 7.74
C ALA A 18 -1.56 -17.91 6.90
N CYS A 19 -0.35 -17.49 6.56
CA CYS A 19 0.61 -18.31 5.80
C CYS A 19 1.02 -19.56 6.58
N THR A 20 1.26 -19.43 7.90
CA THR A 20 1.58 -20.56 8.76
C THR A 20 0.44 -21.56 8.85
N ILE A 21 -0.81 -21.10 8.99
CA ILE A 21 -1.99 -21.97 9.06
C ILE A 21 -2.24 -22.67 7.71
N ALA A 22 -2.13 -21.93 6.61
CA ALA A 22 -2.39 -22.44 5.26
C ALA A 22 -1.21 -23.20 4.64
N ASN A 23 -0.04 -23.20 5.30
CA ASN A 23 1.21 -23.79 4.81
C ASN A 23 1.59 -23.29 3.39
N VAL A 24 1.58 -21.97 3.22
CA VAL A 24 1.97 -21.30 1.96
C VAL A 24 3.21 -20.44 2.17
N ASN A 25 3.93 -20.17 1.08
CA ASN A 25 5.14 -19.35 1.12
C ASN A 25 4.81 -17.89 1.52
N SER A 26 5.28 -17.48 2.68
CA SER A 26 5.04 -16.15 3.26
C SER A 26 5.75 -15.02 2.49
N GLU A 27 6.92 -15.26 1.91
CA GLU A 27 7.64 -14.27 1.09
C GLU A 27 6.81 -13.87 -0.13
N THR A 28 6.31 -14.87 -0.88
CA THR A 28 5.46 -14.63 -2.06
C THR A 28 4.20 -13.87 -1.68
N VAL A 29 3.56 -14.22 -0.57
CA VAL A 29 2.34 -13.55 -0.09
C VAL A 29 2.61 -12.10 0.33
N LEU A 30 3.66 -11.86 1.13
CA LEU A 30 4.02 -10.51 1.56
C LEU A 30 4.44 -9.62 0.39
N PHE A 31 5.23 -10.14 -0.55
CA PHE A 31 5.63 -9.39 -1.74
C PHE A 31 4.43 -9.05 -2.63
N THR A 32 3.51 -10.01 -2.81
CA THR A 32 2.25 -9.77 -3.53
C THR A 32 1.40 -8.70 -2.84
N ALA A 33 1.25 -8.78 -1.51
CA ALA A 33 0.51 -7.79 -0.74
C ALA A 33 1.13 -6.39 -0.86
N PHE A 34 2.47 -6.30 -0.82
CA PHE A 34 3.20 -5.05 -1.05
C PHE A 34 2.90 -4.47 -2.44
N ILE A 35 2.99 -5.27 -3.51
CA ILE A 35 2.68 -4.84 -4.88
C ILE A 35 1.24 -4.33 -4.98
N ILE A 36 0.28 -5.04 -4.38
CA ILE A 36 -1.13 -4.64 -4.39
C ILE A 36 -1.31 -3.28 -3.71
N LEU A 37 -0.73 -3.08 -2.52
CA LEU A 37 -0.85 -1.81 -1.79
C LEU A 37 -0.24 -0.65 -2.57
N VAL A 38 0.94 -0.83 -3.15
CA VAL A 38 1.61 0.19 -3.98
C VAL A 38 0.80 0.46 -5.26
N GLY A 39 0.33 -0.59 -5.93
CA GLY A 39 -0.49 -0.48 -7.14
C GLY A 39 -1.77 0.32 -6.88
N LEU A 40 -2.48 0.01 -5.79
CA LEU A 40 -3.66 0.77 -5.38
C LEU A 40 -3.32 2.23 -5.03
N ALA A 41 -2.19 2.47 -4.36
CA ALA A 41 -1.74 3.83 -4.06
C ALA A 41 -1.49 4.64 -5.34
N LEU A 42 -0.85 4.04 -6.35
CA LEU A 42 -0.59 4.67 -7.64
C LEU A 42 -1.88 4.96 -8.41
N ILE A 43 -2.80 4.00 -8.48
CA ILE A 43 -4.11 4.17 -9.13
C ILE A 43 -4.89 5.30 -8.47
N ILE A 44 -5.02 5.27 -7.14
CA ILE A 44 -5.76 6.30 -6.41
C ILE A 44 -5.10 7.66 -6.56
N SER A 45 -3.76 7.76 -6.49
CA SER A 45 -3.07 9.03 -6.68
C SER A 45 -3.29 9.65 -8.08
N GLY A 46 -3.64 8.82 -9.06
CA GLY A 46 -3.74 9.16 -10.47
C GLY A 46 -2.38 9.31 -11.17
N ALA A 47 -1.29 8.84 -10.56
CA ALA A 47 0.05 8.84 -11.15
C ALA A 47 0.13 8.07 -12.49
N ALA A 48 -0.79 7.13 -12.72
CA ALA A 48 -0.89 6.37 -13.96
C ALA A 48 -1.72 7.09 -15.07
N VAL A 49 -2.22 8.29 -14.81
CA VAL A 49 -3.05 9.06 -15.76
C VAL A 49 -2.19 10.10 -16.49
N SER A 50 -2.54 10.45 -17.73
CA SER A 50 -1.83 11.47 -18.49
C SER A 50 -1.85 12.84 -17.77
N GLY A 51 -0.75 13.58 -17.90
CA GLY A 51 -0.58 14.88 -17.24
C GLY A 51 -1.69 15.89 -17.58
N ASP A 52 -2.12 15.93 -18.84
CA ASP A 52 -3.20 16.82 -19.26
C ASP A 52 -4.54 16.49 -18.59
N ARG A 53 -4.87 15.20 -18.49
CA ARG A 53 -6.07 14.75 -17.78
C ARG A 53 -5.97 15.02 -16.28
N MET A 54 -4.78 14.84 -15.70
CA MET A 54 -4.53 15.15 -14.29
C MET A 54 -4.69 16.66 -14.02
N ARG A 55 -4.19 17.53 -14.90
CA ARG A 55 -4.36 18.99 -14.79
C ARG A 55 -5.83 19.39 -14.87
N ALA A 56 -6.58 18.80 -15.80
CA ALA A 56 -8.02 19.03 -15.92
C ALA A 56 -8.76 18.58 -14.66
N ASN A 57 -8.48 17.38 -14.15
CA ASN A 57 -9.06 16.87 -12.90
C ASN A 57 -8.72 17.77 -11.71
N LEU A 58 -7.47 18.22 -11.59
CA LEU A 58 -7.04 19.11 -10.49
C LEU A 58 -7.74 20.48 -10.52
N ALA A 59 -8.21 20.94 -11.68
CA ALA A 59 -8.92 22.20 -11.84
C ALA A 59 -10.42 22.09 -11.47
N THR A 60 -11.01 20.90 -11.59
CA THR A 60 -12.44 20.66 -11.37
C THR A 60 -12.75 19.89 -10.09
N GLU A 61 -11.78 19.18 -9.53
CA GLU A 61 -11.93 18.37 -8.32
C GLU A 61 -12.22 19.24 -7.08
N SER A 62 -13.16 18.78 -6.26
CA SER A 62 -13.48 19.44 -5.00
C SER A 62 -12.34 19.31 -3.98
N LYS A 63 -12.25 20.25 -3.03
CA LYS A 63 -11.22 20.18 -1.96
C LYS A 63 -11.32 18.89 -1.14
N THR A 64 -12.53 18.38 -0.92
CA THR A 64 -12.79 17.15 -0.16
C THR A 64 -12.28 15.93 -0.92
N ASP A 65 -12.57 15.83 -2.21
CA ASP A 65 -12.15 14.70 -3.04
C ASP A 65 -10.63 14.70 -3.21
N LYS A 66 -10.04 15.87 -3.43
CA LYS A 66 -8.58 16.04 -3.51
C LYS A 66 -7.90 15.58 -2.23
N LYS A 67 -8.43 15.98 -1.07
CA LYS A 67 -7.91 15.57 0.24
C LYS A 67 -8.04 14.07 0.42
N TRP A 68 -9.17 13.48 0.06
CA TRP A 68 -9.39 12.04 0.13
C TRP A 68 -8.39 11.28 -0.76
N ARG A 69 -8.21 11.69 -2.02
CA ARG A 69 -7.28 11.06 -2.97
C ARG A 69 -5.84 11.05 -2.45
N ILE A 70 -5.36 12.22 -2.03
CA ILE A 70 -3.98 12.38 -1.52
C ILE A 70 -3.80 11.61 -0.21
N THR A 71 -4.76 11.72 0.71
CA THR A 71 -4.64 11.08 2.03
C THR A 71 -4.64 9.56 1.90
N ASN A 72 -5.50 8.98 1.07
CA ASN A 72 -5.57 7.53 0.89
C ASN A 72 -4.38 6.96 0.14
N SER A 73 -3.91 7.62 -0.92
CA SER A 73 -2.69 7.20 -1.64
C SER A 73 -1.46 7.21 -0.71
N ILE A 74 -1.29 8.26 0.10
CA ILE A 74 -0.22 8.33 1.10
C ILE A 74 -0.39 7.25 2.18
N ASN A 75 -1.60 7.07 2.72
CA ASN A 75 -1.84 6.08 3.76
C ASN A 75 -1.58 4.65 3.26
N LEU A 76 -1.93 4.32 2.01
CA LEU A 76 -1.60 3.02 1.39
C LEU A 76 -0.10 2.83 1.23
N MET A 77 0.62 3.87 0.76
CA MET A 77 2.08 3.81 0.65
C MET A 77 2.75 3.60 2.02
N LEU A 78 2.27 4.32 3.04
CA LEU A 78 2.76 4.18 4.42
C LEU A 78 2.44 2.81 5.03
N ALA A 79 1.31 2.18 4.66
CA ALA A 79 0.97 0.83 5.07
C ALA A 79 1.81 -0.22 4.33
N ALA A 80 2.21 0.05 3.08
CA ALA A 80 3.08 -0.83 2.29
C ALA A 80 4.52 -0.89 2.86
N THR A 81 5.02 0.18 3.49
CA THR A 81 6.39 0.23 4.02
C THR A 81 6.68 -0.86 5.07
N PRO A 82 5.86 -1.05 6.13
CA PRO A 82 6.06 -2.16 7.06
C PRO A 82 5.94 -3.54 6.41
N VAL A 83 5.03 -3.72 5.43
CA VAL A 83 4.88 -5.00 4.72
C VAL A 83 6.16 -5.33 3.95
N LEU A 84 6.74 -4.36 3.24
CA LEU A 84 8.04 -4.51 2.59
C LEU A 84 9.16 -4.78 3.59
N ALA A 85 9.18 -4.06 4.72
CA ALA A 85 10.19 -4.25 5.74
C ALA A 85 10.16 -5.68 6.31
N VAL A 86 8.97 -6.20 6.62
CA VAL A 86 8.80 -7.59 7.09
C VAL A 86 9.19 -8.60 6.02
N PHE A 87 8.82 -8.38 4.76
CA PHE A 87 9.27 -9.21 3.64
C PHE A 87 10.80 -9.26 3.57
N LEU A 88 11.48 -8.12 3.59
CA LEU A 88 12.94 -8.05 3.53
C LEU A 88 13.59 -8.72 4.76
N LEU A 89 13.00 -8.56 5.95
CA LEU A 89 13.50 -9.23 7.15
C LEU A 89 13.44 -10.75 7.00
N ILE A 90 12.36 -11.30 6.45
CA ILE A 90 12.23 -12.74 6.24
C ILE A 90 13.24 -13.18 5.17
N HIS A 91 13.21 -12.55 3.99
CA HIS A 91 14.04 -12.94 2.85
C HIS A 91 15.55 -12.96 3.14
N TYR A 92 16.04 -12.07 4.00
CA TYR A 92 17.48 -11.95 4.28
C TYR A 92 17.93 -12.61 5.59
N PHE A 93 17.05 -12.87 6.54
CA PHE A 93 17.44 -13.34 7.88
C PHE A 93 16.80 -14.66 8.32
N ILE A 94 15.87 -15.23 7.53
CA ILE A 94 15.20 -16.51 7.81
C ILE A 94 15.43 -17.44 6.62
#